data_AF-A0A960E090-F1
#
_entry.id   AF-A0A960E090-F1
#
_cell.length_a   1.000
_cell.length_b   1.000
_cell.length_c   1.000
_cell.angle_alpha   90.00
_cell.angle_beta   90.00
_cell.angle_gamma   90.00
#
_symmetry.space_group_name_H-M   'P 1'
#
loop_
_entity.id
_entity.type
_entity.pdbx_description
1 polymer ?
#
loop_
_entity_poly.entity_id
_entity_poly.type
_entity_poly.pdbx_seq_one_letter_code
_entity_poly.pdbx_strand_id
1 'polypeptide(L)'
;MRRTLASLFALVLLLGACSGGSDEEGASETSDGSSETTEADGGEDTTTTEAEPDPCTNDLQVVNGEAETATTVPDGPFEAVTMWSEGGPHPDNDIDEDQNLDLGFFTYDEPPDPQFGVSIPIDPDTPDGEHFLSFSLYNASGPIEAGQSFIDQVTLANDPEADADGEINFTYWEYGSERLLPGDITVTITEVNDEQVCGELATVTQTDLQTFVGIEGTFAADRSQFLEAQLED
;
A
#
# COMPACT_ATOMS: atom_id res chain seq x y z
N MET A 1 19.79 43.45 20.63
CA MET A 1 19.49 44.63 19.79
C MET A 1 18.10 44.45 19.16
N ARG A 2 17.60 45.42 18.38
CA ARG A 2 16.20 45.56 17.94
C ARG A 2 15.64 44.35 17.15
N ARG A 3 14.35 44.06 17.39
CA ARG A 3 13.46 43.30 16.49
C ARG A 3 13.24 44.06 15.18
N THR A 4 13.03 43.35 14.07
CA THR A 4 12.18 43.84 12.95
C THR A 4 11.49 42.67 12.25
N LEU A 5 10.17 42.72 12.13
CA LEU A 5 9.38 41.86 11.21
C LEU A 5 9.43 42.45 9.79
N ALA A 6 9.19 41.63 8.78
CA ALA A 6 8.54 42.05 7.54
C ALA A 6 7.86 40.86 6.82
N SER A 7 6.59 40.60 7.11
CA SER A 7 5.72 39.86 6.18
C SER A 7 5.25 40.81 5.08
N LEU A 8 5.13 40.35 3.84
CA LEU A 8 4.46 41.11 2.78
C LEU A 8 3.39 40.25 2.09
N PHE A 9 2.13 40.60 2.32
CA PHE A 9 0.98 40.14 1.53
C PHE A 9 0.91 40.93 0.23
N ALA A 10 0.52 40.27 -0.87
CA ALA A 10 0.10 40.94 -2.10
C ALA A 10 -1.08 40.20 -2.74
N LEU A 11 -2.29 40.47 -2.25
CA LEU A 11 -3.55 40.07 -2.88
C LEU A 11 -3.96 41.17 -3.87
N VAL A 12 -4.15 40.82 -5.14
CA VAL A 12 -4.76 41.71 -6.14
C VAL A 12 -6.04 41.07 -6.67
N LEU A 13 -7.10 41.87 -6.71
CA LEU A 13 -8.47 41.47 -7.00
C LEU A 13 -9.04 42.44 -8.04
N LEU A 14 -9.96 41.95 -8.89
CA LEU A 14 -11.07 42.65 -9.58
C LEU A 14 -11.08 42.69 -11.12
N LEU A 15 -12.19 42.12 -11.62
CA LEU A 15 -13.09 42.60 -12.69
C LEU A 15 -12.76 42.34 -14.17
N GLY A 16 -13.57 41.44 -14.75
CA GLY A 16 -14.02 41.49 -16.14
C GLY A 16 -15.47 40.99 -16.20
N ALA A 17 -16.42 41.84 -16.62
CA ALA A 17 -17.81 41.47 -16.80
C ALA A 17 -18.28 41.85 -18.22
N CYS A 18 -19.04 40.98 -18.88
CA CYS A 18 -19.78 41.29 -20.10
C CYS A 18 -21.06 40.43 -20.18
N SER A 19 -22.07 40.92 -20.89
CA SER A 19 -23.48 40.52 -20.74
C SER A 19 -24.18 40.13 -22.05
N GLY A 20 -25.20 39.28 -21.95
CA GLY A 20 -26.26 39.09 -22.95
C GLY A 20 -26.12 37.81 -23.78
N GLY A 21 -27.18 37.09 -24.18
CA GLY A 21 -28.62 37.31 -23.96
C GLY A 21 -29.45 37.03 -25.23
N SER A 22 -30.69 36.52 -25.08
CA SER A 22 -31.63 36.04 -26.14
C SER A 22 -31.28 34.65 -26.71
N ASP A 23 -32.21 33.73 -27.02
CA ASP A 23 -33.69 33.80 -27.18
C ASP A 23 -34.42 32.56 -26.60
N GLU A 24 -35.75 32.67 -26.42
CA GLU A 24 -36.69 31.61 -26.00
C GLU A 24 -37.50 31.00 -27.17
N GLU A 25 -38.32 29.98 -26.84
CA GLU A 25 -39.41 29.34 -27.61
C GLU A 25 -39.01 28.29 -28.69
N GLY A 26 -39.67 27.13 -28.79
CA GLY A 26 -40.74 26.58 -27.94
C GLY A 26 -41.28 25.21 -28.43
N ALA A 27 -42.06 24.54 -27.57
CA ALA A 27 -43.12 23.54 -27.82
C ALA A 27 -42.93 22.50 -28.98
N SER A 28 -42.80 21.19 -28.70
CA SER A 28 -43.90 20.23 -28.41
C SER A 28 -44.34 19.41 -29.63
N GLU A 29 -44.26 18.08 -29.56
CA GLU A 29 -45.45 17.18 -29.63
C GLU A 29 -45.07 15.70 -29.36
N THR A 30 -46.03 14.93 -28.85
CA THR A 30 -45.95 13.52 -28.42
C THR A 30 -46.74 12.60 -29.35
N SER A 31 -46.85 11.29 -29.01
CA SER A 31 -47.75 10.25 -29.59
C SER A 31 -47.24 9.52 -30.86
N ASP A 32 -47.49 8.22 -31.08
CA ASP A 32 -48.06 7.14 -30.22
C ASP A 32 -47.83 5.72 -30.80
N GLY A 33 -48.13 4.67 -30.02
CA GLY A 33 -48.38 3.28 -30.48
C GLY A 33 -47.20 2.28 -30.40
N SER A 34 -47.22 1.20 -29.59
CA SER A 34 -48.04 -0.04 -29.72
C SER A 34 -47.71 -0.84 -31.00
N SER A 35 -47.40 -2.15 -31.04
CA SER A 35 -47.33 -3.25 -30.05
C SER A 35 -46.26 -4.29 -30.54
N GLU A 36 -46.08 -5.55 -30.07
CA GLU A 36 -46.84 -6.47 -29.19
C GLU A 36 -45.93 -7.56 -28.55
N THR A 37 -46.53 -8.62 -28.00
CA THR A 37 -45.95 -9.73 -27.20
C THR A 37 -45.10 -10.78 -27.93
N THR A 38 -44.15 -11.41 -27.22
CA THR A 38 -44.08 -12.89 -27.12
C THR A 38 -43.44 -13.32 -25.80
N GLU A 39 -44.06 -14.26 -25.07
CA GLU A 39 -43.43 -14.95 -23.93
C GLU A 39 -42.52 -16.07 -24.44
N ALA A 40 -41.35 -16.24 -23.82
CA ALA A 40 -40.53 -17.44 -23.96
C ALA A 40 -39.94 -17.81 -22.60
N ASP A 41 -40.44 -18.91 -22.05
CA ASP A 41 -39.93 -19.59 -20.86
C ASP A 41 -38.47 -20.02 -21.06
N GLY A 42 -37.64 -19.78 -20.04
CA GLY A 42 -36.20 -19.91 -20.11
C GLY A 42 -35.60 -19.54 -18.76
N GLY A 43 -35.72 -20.43 -17.79
CA GLY A 43 -35.13 -20.26 -16.47
C GLY A 43 -33.62 -20.08 -16.59
N GLU A 44 -33.15 -18.87 -16.33
CA GLU A 44 -31.74 -18.55 -16.23
C GLU A 44 -31.24 -19.17 -14.92
N ASP A 45 -30.60 -20.33 -15.04
CA ASP A 45 -29.91 -21.00 -13.95
C ASP A 45 -28.72 -20.14 -13.55
N THR A 46 -28.96 -19.16 -12.67
CA THR A 46 -27.92 -18.36 -12.04
C THR A 46 -27.16 -19.26 -11.06
N THR A 47 -26.34 -20.16 -11.60
CA THR A 47 -25.15 -20.64 -10.90
C THR A 47 -24.32 -19.42 -10.57
N THR A 48 -24.50 -18.92 -9.35
CA THR A 48 -23.56 -18.01 -8.73
C THR A 48 -22.26 -18.80 -8.59
N THR A 49 -21.36 -18.63 -9.56
CA THR A 49 -19.95 -18.94 -9.34
C THR A 49 -19.55 -18.09 -8.15
N GLU A 50 -19.34 -18.70 -6.98
CA GLU A 50 -18.68 -18.01 -5.88
C GLU A 50 -17.34 -17.55 -6.45
N ALA A 51 -17.14 -16.23 -6.49
CA ALA A 51 -15.87 -15.68 -6.94
C ALA A 51 -14.78 -16.30 -6.06
N GLU A 52 -13.69 -16.76 -6.68
CA GLU A 52 -12.56 -17.26 -5.90
C GLU A 52 -12.10 -16.12 -4.97
N PRO A 53 -11.76 -16.42 -3.71
CA PRO A 53 -11.42 -15.39 -2.75
C PRO A 53 -10.22 -14.59 -3.27
N ASP A 54 -10.35 -13.28 -3.22
CA ASP A 54 -9.29 -12.34 -3.59
C ASP A 54 -8.04 -12.63 -2.74
N PRO A 55 -6.88 -13.01 -3.35
CA PRO A 55 -5.65 -13.26 -2.60
C PRO A 55 -5.03 -11.98 -2.02
N CYS A 56 -5.46 -10.82 -2.53
CA CYS A 56 -4.90 -9.51 -2.25
C CYS A 56 -5.78 -8.73 -1.26
N THR A 57 -5.80 -9.17 0.00
CA THR A 57 -6.58 -8.52 1.08
C THR A 57 -5.68 -7.90 2.16
N ASN A 58 -6.11 -6.76 2.68
CA ASN A 58 -5.42 -6.02 3.73
C ASN A 58 -6.12 -6.24 5.09
N ASP A 59 -5.46 -6.95 6.01
CA ASP A 59 -5.89 -7.19 7.40
C ASP A 59 -4.68 -7.25 8.33
N LEU A 60 -3.83 -6.22 8.26
CA LEU A 60 -2.65 -6.08 9.11
C LEU A 60 -3.01 -5.61 10.52
N GLN A 61 -2.31 -6.13 11.53
CA GLN A 61 -2.50 -5.80 12.94
C GLN A 61 -1.17 -5.57 13.64
N VAL A 62 -1.07 -4.46 14.38
CA VAL A 62 -0.02 -4.23 15.36
C VAL A 62 -0.30 -5.11 16.58
N VAL A 63 0.70 -5.89 16.95
CA VAL A 63 0.67 -6.80 18.10
C VAL A 63 1.80 -6.49 19.06
N ASN A 64 1.50 -6.61 20.34
CA ASN A 64 2.44 -6.42 21.45
C ASN A 64 3.06 -5.01 21.52
N GLY A 65 2.26 -3.98 21.20
CA GLY A 65 2.63 -2.56 21.31
C GLY A 65 2.93 -2.06 22.73
N GLU A 66 2.57 -2.85 23.76
CA GLU A 66 3.01 -2.66 25.16
C GLU A 66 4.45 -3.16 25.43
N ALA A 67 5.20 -3.60 24.41
CA ALA A 67 6.62 -3.93 24.51
C ALA A 67 7.47 -2.78 25.12
N GLU A 68 8.66 -3.09 25.65
CA GLU A 68 9.54 -2.10 26.31
C GLU A 68 10.23 -1.16 25.29
N THR A 69 9.44 -0.32 24.63
CA THR A 69 9.86 0.70 23.66
C THR A 69 9.90 2.10 24.28
N ALA A 70 10.51 3.07 23.58
CA ALA A 70 10.61 4.46 24.06
C ALA A 70 9.26 5.22 24.02
N THR A 71 8.37 4.80 23.13
CA THR A 71 7.00 5.30 22.95
C THR A 71 6.00 4.18 23.23
N THR A 72 4.74 4.51 23.53
CA THR A 72 3.66 3.52 23.69
C THR A 72 2.89 3.40 22.38
N VAL A 73 2.91 2.21 21.79
CA VAL A 73 2.17 1.89 20.56
C VAL A 73 0.89 1.14 20.93
N PRO A 74 -0.28 1.45 20.35
CA PRO A 74 -1.50 0.67 20.59
C PRO A 74 -1.46 -0.67 19.84
N ASP A 75 -1.95 -1.74 20.48
CA ASP A 75 -2.38 -2.95 19.77
C ASP A 75 -3.65 -2.65 18.97
N GLY A 76 -3.79 -3.29 17.80
CA GLY A 76 -5.00 -3.18 16.97
C GLY A 76 -4.72 -3.20 15.47
N PRO A 77 -5.71 -2.82 14.63
CA PRO A 77 -5.53 -2.80 13.18
C PRO A 77 -4.44 -1.79 12.79
N PHE A 78 -3.55 -2.22 11.90
CA PHE A 78 -2.68 -1.34 11.14
C PHE A 78 -3.50 -0.89 9.92
N GLU A 79 -4.23 0.21 10.07
CA GLU A 79 -5.09 0.76 9.01
C GLU A 79 -4.23 1.42 7.92
N ALA A 80 -3.54 0.62 7.12
CA ALA A 80 -2.74 1.09 6.00
C ALA A 80 -3.62 1.78 4.95
N VAL A 81 -3.37 3.07 4.73
CA VAL A 81 -4.06 3.92 3.75
C VAL A 81 -3.33 3.91 2.41
N THR A 82 -2.00 3.85 2.45
CA THR A 82 -1.13 3.66 1.28
C THR A 82 -0.24 2.44 1.51
N MET A 83 -0.10 1.59 0.49
CA MET A 83 0.87 0.49 0.46
C MET A 83 1.47 0.39 -0.92
N TRP A 84 2.80 0.45 -1.00
CA TRP A 84 3.55 0.42 -2.25
C TRP A 84 4.56 -0.72 -2.28
N SER A 85 4.83 -1.23 -3.48
CA SER A 85 5.94 -2.14 -3.73
C SER A 85 6.81 -1.65 -4.89
N GLU A 86 8.13 -1.70 -4.72
CA GLU A 86 9.14 -1.29 -5.70
C GLU A 86 10.07 -2.43 -6.08
N GLY A 87 10.49 -2.42 -7.36
CA GLY A 87 11.25 -3.51 -7.95
C GLY A 87 10.39 -4.75 -8.21
N GLY A 88 10.98 -5.93 -7.98
CA GLY A 88 10.41 -7.24 -8.27
C GLY A 88 10.22 -7.48 -9.77
N PRO A 89 9.82 -8.70 -10.17
CA PRO A 89 9.58 -9.03 -11.57
C PRO A 89 8.31 -8.34 -12.05
N HIS A 90 8.43 -7.46 -13.05
CA HIS A 90 7.34 -6.77 -13.74
C HIS A 90 7.66 -6.68 -15.24
N PRO A 91 6.68 -6.81 -16.16
CA PRO A 91 6.94 -6.66 -17.59
C PRO A 91 7.53 -5.30 -17.99
N ASP A 92 7.27 -4.23 -17.22
CA ASP A 92 7.75 -2.87 -17.46
C ASP A 92 8.91 -2.45 -16.53
N ASN A 93 9.43 -3.36 -15.68
CA ASN A 93 10.70 -3.11 -14.96
C ASN A 93 11.87 -3.24 -15.94
N ASP A 94 12.56 -2.12 -16.23
CA ASP A 94 13.68 -2.08 -17.17
C ASP A 94 15.06 -2.31 -16.52
N ILE A 95 15.09 -2.47 -15.19
CA ILE A 95 16.26 -2.80 -14.39
C ILE A 95 16.19 -4.28 -13.98
N ASP A 96 17.34 -4.97 -13.97
CA ASP A 96 17.51 -6.38 -13.57
C ASP A 96 17.42 -6.51 -12.04
N GLU A 97 16.25 -6.16 -11.48
CA GLU A 97 15.94 -6.08 -10.05
C GLU A 97 14.83 -7.06 -9.63
N ASP A 98 14.49 -8.03 -10.49
CA ASP A 98 13.54 -9.14 -10.21
C ASP A 98 13.80 -9.88 -8.89
N GLN A 99 15.05 -9.84 -8.40
CA GLN A 99 15.50 -10.50 -7.16
C GLN A 99 15.25 -9.67 -5.89
N ASN A 100 14.98 -8.36 -6.00
CA ASN A 100 14.73 -7.45 -4.88
C ASN A 100 13.28 -6.98 -4.91
N LEU A 101 12.64 -6.83 -3.75
CA LEU A 101 11.33 -6.20 -3.64
C LEU A 101 11.30 -5.36 -2.37
N ASP A 102 11.16 -4.06 -2.53
CA ASP A 102 10.93 -3.14 -1.42
C ASP A 102 9.42 -2.99 -1.20
N LEU A 103 8.98 -3.00 0.06
CA LEU A 103 7.58 -2.88 0.48
C LEU A 103 7.46 -1.72 1.48
N GLY A 104 6.50 -0.82 1.27
CA GLY A 104 6.23 0.31 2.17
C GLY A 104 4.76 0.37 2.57
N PHE A 105 4.50 0.56 3.87
CA PHE A 105 3.16 0.57 4.46
C PHE A 105 3.00 1.85 5.29
N PHE A 106 1.95 2.61 4.98
CA PHE A 106 1.69 3.92 5.58
C PHE A 106 0.25 3.95 6.10
N THR A 107 0.03 4.33 7.37
CA THR A 107 -1.34 4.56 7.89
C THR A 107 -1.92 5.93 7.50
N TYR A 108 -1.18 6.68 6.69
CA TYR A 108 -1.53 8.00 6.16
C TYR A 108 -1.40 8.02 4.63
N ASP A 109 -2.05 8.98 3.98
CA ASP A 109 -1.91 9.21 2.54
C ASP A 109 -0.49 9.70 2.22
N GLU A 110 0.38 8.82 1.68
CA GLU A 110 1.67 9.23 1.10
C GLU A 110 1.48 9.63 -0.38
N PRO A 111 1.80 10.87 -0.78
CA PRO A 111 1.71 11.31 -2.17
C PRO A 111 2.98 10.96 -2.96
N PRO A 112 2.89 10.71 -4.29
CA PRO A 112 4.08 10.54 -5.13
C PRO A 112 5.03 11.73 -5.06
N ASP A 113 6.34 11.47 -5.01
CA ASP A 113 7.37 12.51 -4.94
C ASP A 113 7.45 13.30 -6.27
N PRO A 114 7.51 14.65 -6.23
CA PRO A 114 7.56 15.48 -7.44
C PRO A 114 8.78 15.30 -8.35
N GLN A 115 9.83 14.61 -7.89
CA GLN A 115 11.06 14.33 -8.61
C GLN A 115 11.27 12.84 -8.93
N PHE A 116 10.78 11.94 -8.07
CA PHE A 116 11.04 10.51 -8.13
C PHE A 116 9.82 9.63 -8.42
N GLY A 117 8.61 10.19 -8.44
CA GLY A 117 7.40 9.42 -8.77
C GLY A 117 6.89 8.62 -7.58
N VAL A 118 6.48 7.37 -7.81
CA VAL A 118 5.98 6.51 -6.74
C VAL A 118 7.16 5.78 -6.12
N SER A 119 7.69 6.33 -5.02
CA SER A 119 8.92 5.86 -4.37
C SER A 119 8.80 5.78 -2.85
N ILE A 120 9.15 4.64 -2.25
CA ILE A 120 9.19 4.42 -0.81
C ILE A 120 10.30 5.29 -0.18
N PRO A 121 9.98 6.19 0.76
CA PRO A 121 10.95 7.07 1.38
C PRO A 121 11.85 6.31 2.36
N ILE A 122 13.14 6.63 2.34
CA ILE A 122 14.14 6.06 3.27
C ILE A 122 14.05 6.68 4.68
N ASP A 123 13.49 7.90 4.79
CA ASP A 123 13.44 8.75 6.00
C ASP A 123 12.22 9.70 5.89
N PRO A 124 10.98 9.21 6.04
CA PRO A 124 9.77 10.04 5.95
C PRO A 124 9.53 10.90 7.20
N ASP A 125 8.83 12.02 7.04
CA ASP A 125 8.27 12.80 8.16
C ASP A 125 6.97 12.12 8.67
N THR A 126 7.09 10.93 9.27
CA THR A 126 5.94 10.14 9.80
C THR A 126 5.10 10.95 10.81
N PRO A 127 3.79 11.19 10.58
CA PRO A 127 2.99 12.02 11.46
C PRO A 127 2.77 11.45 12.87
N ASP A 128 2.59 12.33 13.87
CA ASP A 128 2.32 11.95 15.26
C ASP A 128 1.09 11.01 15.39
N GLY A 129 1.33 9.75 15.77
CA GLY A 129 0.29 8.74 15.94
C GLY A 129 0.02 7.88 14.70
N GLU A 130 0.76 8.10 13.62
CA GLU A 130 0.74 7.29 12.41
C GLU A 130 1.96 6.37 12.34
N HIS A 131 1.89 5.33 11.50
CA HIS A 131 3.00 4.42 11.22
C HIS A 131 3.55 4.59 9.80
N PHE A 132 4.86 4.43 9.70
CA PHE A 132 5.55 4.04 8.47
C PHE A 132 6.35 2.76 8.74
N LEU A 133 6.12 1.72 7.95
CA LEU A 133 6.82 0.44 8.01
C LEU A 133 7.38 0.14 6.62
N SER A 134 8.62 -0.35 6.53
CA SER A 134 9.18 -0.84 5.27
C SER A 134 10.10 -2.04 5.43
N PHE A 135 10.10 -2.87 4.38
CA PHE A 135 10.93 -4.05 4.23
C PHE A 135 11.66 -4.03 2.90
N SER A 136 12.86 -4.61 2.86
CA SER A 136 13.57 -4.94 1.62
C SER A 136 13.79 -6.44 1.55
N LEU A 137 13.17 -7.11 0.59
CA LEU A 137 13.26 -8.55 0.37
C LEU A 137 14.31 -8.87 -0.69
N TYR A 138 15.06 -9.97 -0.53
CA TYR A 138 16.00 -10.43 -1.53
C TYR A 138 16.01 -11.95 -1.71
N ASN A 139 15.85 -12.40 -2.96
CA ASN A 139 15.97 -13.80 -3.36
C ASN A 139 17.26 -14.03 -4.16
N ALA A 140 18.28 -14.60 -3.53
CA ALA A 140 19.55 -14.92 -4.19
C ALA A 140 19.45 -16.02 -5.28
N SER A 141 18.36 -16.80 -5.29
CA SER A 141 18.17 -17.96 -6.17
C SER A 141 17.49 -17.62 -7.50
N GLY A 142 16.76 -16.51 -7.57
CA GLY A 142 16.07 -16.06 -8.78
C GLY A 142 15.08 -14.91 -8.52
N PRO A 143 14.11 -14.68 -9.42
CA PRO A 143 13.02 -13.74 -9.22
C PRO A 143 12.17 -14.03 -7.99
N ILE A 144 11.54 -12.99 -7.46
CA ILE A 144 10.53 -13.10 -6.39
C ILE A 144 9.20 -13.62 -6.97
N GLU A 145 8.72 -14.75 -6.46
CA GLU A 145 7.53 -15.44 -6.96
C GLU A 145 6.56 -15.80 -5.82
N ALA A 146 5.28 -16.01 -6.16
CA ALA A 146 4.27 -16.48 -5.23
C ALA A 146 4.62 -17.84 -4.59
N GLY A 147 4.40 -17.96 -3.29
CA GLY A 147 4.73 -19.11 -2.46
C GLY A 147 6.13 -19.04 -1.80
N GLN A 148 6.92 -18.01 -2.06
CA GLN A 148 8.23 -17.82 -1.45
C GLN A 148 8.16 -17.15 -0.07
N SER A 149 9.08 -17.51 0.82
CA SER A 149 9.22 -16.94 2.17
C SER A 149 10.58 -16.27 2.41
N PHE A 150 10.57 -15.22 3.23
CA PHE A 150 11.70 -14.33 3.53
C PHE A 150 11.74 -14.02 5.03
N ILE A 151 12.94 -13.95 5.63
CA ILE A 151 13.12 -13.79 7.09
C ILE A 151 14.21 -12.76 7.46
N ASP A 152 14.07 -12.10 8.62
CA ASP A 152 14.97 -11.05 9.15
C ASP A 152 16.25 -11.59 9.84
N GLN A 153 16.71 -12.80 9.49
CA GLN A 153 17.90 -13.40 10.12
C GLN A 153 18.82 -14.19 9.20
N VAL A 154 20.13 -14.10 9.49
CA VAL A 154 21.13 -15.04 9.00
C VAL A 154 20.92 -16.39 9.68
N THR A 155 20.18 -17.28 9.02
CA THR A 155 19.79 -18.61 9.51
C THR A 155 20.97 -19.34 10.16
N LEU A 156 20.85 -19.66 11.45
CA LEU A 156 21.81 -20.53 12.11
C LEU A 156 21.49 -21.98 11.77
N ALA A 157 22.51 -22.79 11.46
CA ALA A 157 22.28 -24.18 11.13
C ALA A 157 21.48 -24.90 12.25
N ASN A 158 20.38 -25.57 11.86
CA ASN A 158 19.32 -26.17 12.69
C ASN A 158 18.15 -25.24 13.11
N ASP A 159 18.04 -24.04 12.55
CA ASP A 159 16.80 -23.27 12.62
C ASP A 159 15.69 -23.91 11.75
N PRO A 160 14.43 -24.06 12.20
CA PRO A 160 13.31 -24.41 11.31
C PRO A 160 13.04 -23.37 10.22
N GLU A 161 13.50 -22.12 10.37
CA GLU A 161 13.41 -21.06 9.36
C GLU A 161 14.59 -21.12 8.36
N ALA A 162 15.51 -22.08 8.51
CA ALA A 162 16.64 -22.29 7.59
C ALA A 162 16.27 -22.80 6.19
N ASP A 163 14.97 -23.03 5.94
CA ASP A 163 14.40 -23.46 4.65
C ASP A 163 13.71 -22.29 3.89
N ALA A 164 13.87 -21.03 4.32
CA ALA A 164 13.36 -19.85 3.61
C ALA A 164 14.00 -19.66 2.22
N ASP A 165 13.26 -19.06 1.28
CA ASP A 165 13.70 -18.85 -0.11
C ASP A 165 14.62 -17.63 -0.27
N GLY A 166 14.47 -16.64 0.62
CA GLY A 166 15.23 -15.40 0.62
C GLY A 166 15.40 -14.77 2.00
N GLU A 167 16.02 -13.60 2.02
CA GLU A 167 16.36 -12.84 3.23
C GLU A 167 15.62 -11.49 3.23
N ILE A 168 15.22 -11.00 4.40
CA ILE A 168 14.86 -9.59 4.60
C ILE A 168 16.17 -8.84 4.87
N ASN A 169 16.59 -8.00 3.92
CA ASN A 169 17.84 -7.23 4.00
C ASN A 169 17.75 -6.03 4.97
N PHE A 170 16.54 -5.49 5.13
CA PHE A 170 16.30 -4.25 5.86
C PHE A 170 14.88 -4.19 6.38
N THR A 171 14.75 -3.81 7.65
CA THR A 171 13.48 -3.54 8.33
C THR A 171 13.53 -2.13 8.95
N TYR A 172 12.52 -1.31 8.65
CA TYR A 172 12.35 0.03 9.22
C TYR A 172 10.92 0.20 9.73
N TRP A 173 10.74 0.71 10.94
CA TRP A 173 9.41 1.01 11.46
C TRP A 173 9.45 2.24 12.36
N GLU A 174 8.56 3.19 12.10
CA GLU A 174 8.29 4.37 12.90
C GLU A 174 6.85 4.40 13.44
N TYR A 175 6.68 5.13 14.53
CA TYR A 175 5.39 5.57 15.03
C TYR A 175 5.48 7.03 15.50
N GLY A 176 4.95 7.94 14.68
CA GLY A 176 5.40 9.34 14.67
C GLY A 176 6.92 9.44 14.53
N SER A 177 7.56 10.40 15.20
CA SER A 177 9.01 10.60 15.13
C SER A 177 9.87 9.58 15.90
N GLU A 178 9.31 8.46 16.37
CA GLU A 178 10.02 7.48 17.20
C GLU A 178 10.20 6.17 16.42
N ARG A 179 11.46 5.77 16.20
CA ARG A 179 11.79 4.49 15.56
C ARG A 179 11.53 3.33 16.52
N LEU A 180 10.74 2.38 16.05
CA LEU A 180 10.42 1.13 16.74
C LEU A 180 11.50 0.07 16.51
N LEU A 181 11.55 -0.91 17.40
CA LEU A 181 12.36 -2.11 17.27
C LEU A 181 11.42 -3.33 17.19
N PRO A 182 11.09 -3.81 15.98
CA PRO A 182 10.30 -5.02 15.83
C PRO A 182 11.03 -6.26 16.35
N GLY A 183 10.26 -7.34 16.56
CA GLY A 183 10.80 -8.69 16.68
C GLY A 183 11.26 -9.24 15.33
N ASP A 184 11.64 -10.51 15.29
CA ASP A 184 12.06 -11.16 14.05
C ASP A 184 10.84 -11.35 13.12
N ILE A 185 10.94 -10.89 11.87
CA ILE A 185 9.82 -10.88 10.91
C ILE A 185 10.00 -11.98 9.86
N THR A 186 8.88 -12.60 9.49
CA THR A 186 8.73 -13.42 8.27
C THR A 186 7.76 -12.73 7.32
N VAL A 187 8.13 -12.65 6.04
CA VAL A 187 7.22 -12.28 4.93
C VAL A 187 7.01 -13.49 4.03
N THR A 188 5.77 -13.82 3.69
CA THR A 188 5.45 -14.82 2.67
C THR A 188 4.70 -14.15 1.53
N ILE A 189 5.19 -14.26 0.29
CA ILE A 189 4.51 -13.70 -0.87
C ILE A 189 3.43 -14.68 -1.34
N THR A 190 2.17 -14.26 -1.38
CA THR A 190 1.02 -15.09 -1.80
C THR A 190 0.66 -14.86 -3.27
N GLU A 191 0.86 -13.65 -3.80
CA GLU A 191 0.65 -13.32 -5.20
C GLU A 191 1.62 -12.23 -5.68
N VAL A 192 2.04 -12.32 -6.95
CA VAL A 192 2.72 -11.26 -7.70
C VAL A 192 2.00 -11.15 -9.05
N ASN A 193 1.41 -9.99 -9.33
CA ASN A 193 0.78 -9.70 -10.62
C ASN A 193 1.25 -8.33 -11.16
N ASP A 194 0.62 -7.83 -12.22
CA ASP A 194 1.04 -6.58 -12.87
C ASP A 194 0.62 -5.33 -12.06
N GLU A 195 -0.40 -5.44 -11.20
CA GLU A 195 -1.00 -4.33 -10.43
C GLU A 195 -0.51 -4.29 -8.97
N GLN A 196 -0.34 -5.47 -8.34
CA GLN A 196 -0.07 -5.62 -6.92
C GLN A 196 0.92 -6.75 -6.59
N VAL A 197 1.55 -6.64 -5.41
CA VAL A 197 2.20 -7.76 -4.71
C VAL A 197 1.51 -7.98 -3.37
N CYS A 198 1.16 -9.23 -3.09
CA CYS A 198 0.30 -9.61 -1.97
C CYS A 198 1.00 -10.68 -1.13
N GLY A 199 0.73 -10.70 0.17
CA GLY A 199 1.43 -11.59 1.08
C GLY A 199 0.91 -11.62 2.52
N GLU A 200 1.64 -12.34 3.35
CA GLU A 200 1.42 -12.49 4.78
C GLU A 200 2.65 -12.03 5.56
N LEU A 201 2.42 -11.31 6.67
CA LEU A 201 3.43 -10.94 7.66
C LEU A 201 3.19 -11.71 8.97
N ALA A 202 4.28 -12.12 9.61
CA ALA A 202 4.27 -12.64 10.97
C ALA A 202 5.52 -12.17 11.73
N THR A 203 5.38 -11.87 13.02
CA THR A 203 6.50 -11.41 13.88
C THR A 203 6.66 -12.27 15.14
N VAL A 204 7.90 -12.66 15.46
CA VAL A 204 8.27 -13.28 16.74
C VAL A 204 8.42 -12.18 17.81
N THR A 205 7.33 -11.88 18.50
CA THR A 205 7.25 -10.74 19.44
C THR A 205 7.80 -11.01 20.85
N GLN A 206 8.20 -12.24 21.19
CA GLN A 206 8.69 -12.57 22.54
C GLN A 206 9.84 -13.58 22.53
N THR A 207 10.85 -13.29 23.34
CA THR A 207 12.00 -14.17 23.62
C THR A 207 12.16 -14.36 25.14
N ASP A 208 13.06 -15.25 25.56
CA ASP A 208 13.46 -15.42 26.96
C ASP A 208 14.09 -14.15 27.60
N LEU A 209 14.49 -13.17 26.78
CA LEU A 209 15.24 -11.98 27.20
C LEU A 209 14.44 -10.67 27.13
N GLN A 210 13.59 -10.53 26.12
CA GLN A 210 12.85 -9.30 25.85
C GLN A 210 11.58 -9.54 25.03
N THR A 211 10.74 -8.51 25.02
CA THR A 211 9.42 -8.44 24.38
C THR A 211 9.48 -7.30 23.37
N PHE A 212 9.03 -7.54 22.14
CA PHE A 212 9.13 -6.64 20.99
C PHE A 212 7.75 -6.32 20.41
N VAL A 213 7.57 -5.15 19.83
CA VAL A 213 6.41 -4.88 18.97
C VAL A 213 6.48 -5.75 17.71
N GLY A 214 5.34 -6.09 17.13
CA GLY A 214 5.28 -6.85 15.88
C GLY A 214 4.07 -6.47 15.03
N ILE A 215 4.12 -6.95 13.80
CA ILE A 215 3.08 -6.84 12.79
C ILE A 215 2.70 -8.26 12.35
N GLU A 216 1.40 -8.52 12.21
CA GLU A 216 0.88 -9.78 11.66
C GLU A 216 -0.33 -9.53 10.75
N GLY A 217 -0.60 -10.43 9.81
CA GLY A 217 -1.78 -10.38 8.93
C GLY A 217 -1.46 -10.41 7.44
N THR A 218 -2.46 -10.15 6.60
CA THR A 218 -2.31 -10.12 5.13
C THR A 218 -2.14 -8.70 4.60
N PHE A 219 -1.41 -8.56 3.49
CA PHE A 219 -1.27 -7.32 2.75
C PHE A 219 -1.46 -7.48 1.23
N ALA A 220 -1.77 -6.37 0.58
CA ALA A 220 -1.74 -6.14 -0.85
C ALA A 220 -1.18 -4.73 -1.09
N ALA A 221 0.03 -4.67 -1.66
CA ALA A 221 0.75 -3.45 -1.96
C ALA A 221 0.68 -3.15 -3.46
N ASP A 222 0.35 -1.92 -3.82
CA ASP A 222 0.24 -1.49 -5.21
C ASP A 222 1.64 -1.30 -5.82
N ARG A 223 1.85 -1.75 -7.05
CA ARG A 223 3.15 -1.68 -7.70
C ARG A 223 3.43 -0.26 -8.19
N SER A 224 4.64 0.26 -7.90
CA SER A 224 5.03 1.59 -8.39
C SER A 224 4.92 1.69 -9.91
N GLN A 225 5.34 0.65 -10.65
CA GLN A 225 5.24 0.62 -12.11
C GLN A 225 3.80 0.77 -12.62
N PHE A 226 2.82 0.18 -11.92
CA PHE A 226 1.39 0.28 -12.25
C PHE A 226 0.78 1.63 -11.86
N LEU A 227 1.17 2.16 -10.69
CA LEU A 227 0.71 3.47 -10.22
C LEU A 227 1.27 4.61 -11.07
N GLU A 228 2.53 4.53 -11.51
CA GLU A 228 3.15 5.53 -12.39
C GLU A 228 2.48 5.58 -13.76
N ALA A 229 2.15 4.43 -14.35
CA ALA A 229 1.40 4.37 -15.60
C ALA A 229 0.03 5.09 -15.51
N GLN A 230 -0.64 5.02 -14.36
CA GLN A 230 -1.90 5.73 -14.11
C GLN A 230 -1.75 7.25 -13.93
N LEU A 231 -0.54 7.75 -13.66
CA LEU A 231 -0.26 9.19 -13.52
C LEU A 231 0.05 9.87 -14.86
N GLU A 232 0.27 9.11 -15.93
CA GLU A 232 0.58 9.63 -17.28
C GLU A 232 -0.66 9.85 -18.19
N ASP A 233 -1.84 9.32 -17.81
CA ASP A 233 -3.12 9.35 -18.56
C ASP A 233 -4.05 10.57 -18.26
#